data_AF-A0A4Q5QDT5-F1
#
_entry.id   AF-A0A4Q5QDT5-F1
#
_cell.length_a   1.000
_cell.length_b   1.000
_cell.length_c   1.000
_cell.angle_alpha   90.00
_cell.angle_beta   90.00
_cell.angle_gamma   90.00
#
_symmetry.space_group_name_H-M   'P 1'
#
loop_
_entity.id
_entity.type
_entity.pdbx_description
1 polymer ?
#
loop_
_entity_poly.entity_id
_entity_poly.type
_entity_poly.pdbx_seq_one_letter_code
_entity_poly.pdbx_strand_id
1 'polypeptide(L)'
;MTLAKFREEPWRTSHAAYQDSALAMSPAPEYASSEVILSSLYRHAGLEGATERTVPQRGRELDREVQRYRDRSRKPEAAALDADTFHTLLHSVLESPKLPNQSSKRFVQVTPLVPQAAVFSGSARLSSNSWPAGALVRRMVWLGSPDTVAAARSWQALFDALSVTDDDDIFARFLQAEIEAWSPEPTWAAVEPGEQATLDPTDRDGLDYPARRF
;
A
#
# COMPACT_ATOMS: atom_id res chain seq x y z
N MET A 1 25.73 -14.61 9.90
CA MET A 1 26.27 -13.24 10.13
C MET A 1 26.92 -13.20 11.51
N THR A 2 28.05 -12.52 11.71
CA THR A 2 28.69 -12.43 13.03
C THR A 2 28.14 -11.27 13.85
N LEU A 3 28.16 -11.39 15.18
CA LEU A 3 27.73 -10.33 16.10
C LEU A 3 28.54 -9.02 15.91
N ALA A 4 29.82 -9.14 15.57
CA ALA A 4 30.69 -7.99 15.29
C ALA A 4 30.15 -7.15 14.11
N LYS A 5 29.76 -7.81 13.01
CA LYS A 5 29.21 -7.13 11.83
C LYS A 5 27.85 -6.51 12.09
N PHE A 6 27.00 -7.14 12.92
CA PHE A 6 25.75 -6.54 13.38
C PHE A 6 25.98 -5.27 14.19
N ARG A 7 27.00 -5.24 15.05
CA ARG A 7 27.32 -4.05 15.86
C ARG A 7 27.82 -2.88 15.01
N GLU A 8 28.59 -3.17 13.96
CA GLU A 8 29.11 -2.15 13.05
C GLU A 8 28.01 -1.59 12.13
N GLU A 9 27.08 -2.43 11.67
CA GLU A 9 26.04 -2.05 10.71
C GLU A 9 24.65 -2.62 11.06
N PRO A 10 24.07 -2.28 12.24
CA PRO A 10 22.86 -2.94 12.76
C PRO A 10 21.63 -2.74 11.87
N TRP A 11 21.60 -1.64 11.12
CA TRP A 11 20.52 -1.27 10.22
C TRP A 11 20.72 -1.71 8.77
N ARG A 12 21.96 -2.10 8.39
CA ARG A 12 22.29 -2.54 7.03
C ARG A 12 22.23 -4.04 6.87
N THR A 13 22.50 -4.77 7.95
CA THR A 13 22.48 -6.23 7.98
C THR A 13 21.86 -6.68 9.29
N SER A 14 20.68 -7.29 9.22
CA SER A 14 19.98 -7.84 10.38
C SER A 14 20.42 -9.26 10.68
N HIS A 15 20.43 -9.65 11.95
CA HIS A 15 20.63 -11.05 12.34
C HIS A 15 19.35 -11.86 12.09
N ALA A 16 19.48 -13.10 11.59
CA ALA A 16 18.32 -13.96 11.28
C ALA A 16 17.38 -14.11 12.49
N ALA A 17 17.94 -14.38 13.67
CA ALA A 17 17.15 -14.46 14.91
C ALA A 17 16.34 -13.20 15.25
N TYR A 18 16.75 -12.01 14.78
CA TYR A 18 15.95 -10.79 14.92
C TYR A 18 15.00 -10.60 13.73
N GLN A 19 15.51 -10.77 12.50
CA GLN A 19 14.76 -10.58 11.25
C GLN A 19 13.52 -11.47 11.14
N ASP A 20 13.63 -12.70 11.64
CA ASP A 20 12.55 -13.70 11.58
C ASP A 20 11.70 -13.70 12.86
N SER A 21 12.00 -12.81 13.81
CA SER A 21 11.26 -12.73 15.09
C SER A 21 10.01 -11.86 15.00
N ALA A 22 9.12 -12.05 15.98
CA ALA A 22 7.97 -11.20 16.26
C ALA A 22 8.33 -9.76 16.67
N LEU A 23 9.61 -9.42 16.85
CA LEU A 23 10.11 -8.06 17.14
C LEU A 23 10.88 -7.39 15.99
N ALA A 24 11.05 -8.07 14.86
CA ALA A 24 11.68 -7.51 13.66
C ALA A 24 11.01 -6.18 13.22
N MET A 25 11.80 -5.12 13.07
CA MET A 25 11.33 -3.87 12.45
C MET A 25 12.06 -3.62 11.13
N SER A 26 11.31 -3.24 10.09
CA SER A 26 11.90 -2.70 8.87
C SER A 26 12.16 -1.21 9.05
N PRO A 27 13.32 -0.68 8.61
CA PRO A 27 13.62 0.73 8.76
C PRO A 27 12.60 1.58 7.99
N ALA A 28 11.85 2.39 8.74
CA ALA A 28 10.94 3.39 8.19
C ALA A 28 11.76 4.58 7.63
N PRO A 29 11.25 5.28 6.60
CA PRO A 29 11.80 6.57 6.24
C PRO A 29 11.57 7.58 7.37
N GLU A 30 12.41 8.61 7.44
CA GLU A 30 12.29 9.70 8.41
C GLU A 30 10.95 10.45 8.26
N TYR A 31 10.43 10.52 7.03
CA TYR A 31 9.13 11.13 6.70
C TYR A 31 8.33 10.18 5.81
N ALA A 32 7.04 10.04 6.12
CA ALA A 32 6.06 9.39 5.27
C ALA A 32 4.73 10.15 5.34
N SER A 33 4.09 10.38 4.19
CA SER A 33 2.74 10.93 4.14
C SER A 33 1.72 9.86 4.52
N SER A 34 0.55 10.30 5.02
CA SER A 34 -0.60 9.40 5.25
C SER A 34 -1.01 8.66 3.98
N GLU A 35 -0.87 9.29 2.82
CA GLU A 35 -1.14 8.67 1.51
C GLU A 35 -0.24 7.46 1.24
N VAL A 36 1.06 7.56 1.54
CA VAL A 36 1.99 6.43 1.38
C VAL A 36 1.59 5.26 2.28
N ILE A 37 1.17 5.55 3.52
CA ILE A 37 0.71 4.53 4.46
C ILE A 37 -0.56 3.85 3.93
N LEU A 38 -1.55 4.63 3.50
CA LEU A 38 -2.82 4.13 2.97
C LEU A 38 -2.64 3.33 1.68
N SER A 39 -1.83 3.83 0.73
CA SER A 39 -1.49 3.08 -0.49
C SER A 39 -0.79 1.75 -0.17
N SER A 40 0.14 1.74 0.79
CA SER A 40 0.80 0.51 1.22
C SER A 40 -0.18 -0.45 1.88
N LEU A 41 -1.13 0.07 2.65
CA LEU A 41 -2.18 -0.72 3.28
C LEU A 41 -3.09 -1.38 2.23
N TYR A 42 -3.58 -0.65 1.23
CA TYR A 42 -4.33 -1.25 0.11
C TYR A 42 -3.56 -2.39 -0.53
N ARG A 43 -2.28 -2.18 -0.84
CA ARG A 43 -1.42 -3.23 -1.43
C ARG A 43 -1.37 -4.51 -0.59
N HIS A 44 -1.28 -4.37 0.71
CA HIS A 44 -1.21 -5.51 1.63
C HIS A 44 -2.57 -6.15 1.94
N ALA A 45 -3.64 -5.36 1.93
CA ALA A 45 -4.99 -5.82 2.26
C ALA A 45 -5.69 -6.49 1.08
N GLY A 46 -5.48 -6.00 -0.15
CA GLY A 46 -6.33 -6.43 -1.26
C GLY A 46 -5.77 -6.40 -2.69
N LEU A 47 -4.49 -6.07 -2.91
CA LEU A 47 -3.91 -6.02 -4.28
C LEU A 47 -2.74 -6.98 -4.42
N GLU A 48 -3.04 -8.28 -4.54
CA GLU A 48 -2.01 -9.32 -4.63
C GLU A 48 -1.02 -9.04 -5.77
N GLY A 49 0.28 -9.13 -5.48
CA GLY A 49 1.34 -8.87 -6.45
C GLY A 49 1.63 -7.38 -6.74
N ALA A 50 0.80 -6.43 -6.28
CA ALA A 50 1.17 -5.03 -6.25
C ALA A 50 2.07 -4.76 -5.04
N THR A 51 3.33 -4.42 -5.29
CA THR A 51 4.31 -4.14 -4.24
C THR A 51 4.89 -2.74 -4.40
N GLU A 52 5.47 -2.20 -3.32
CA GLU A 52 6.20 -0.93 -3.35
C GLU A 52 7.28 -0.85 -4.43
N ARG A 53 7.78 -2.02 -4.88
CA ARG A 53 8.80 -2.13 -5.93
C ARG A 53 8.20 -2.03 -7.34
N THR A 54 7.00 -2.57 -7.55
CA THR A 54 6.36 -2.62 -8.87
C THR A 54 5.61 -1.33 -9.20
N VAL A 55 5.13 -0.62 -8.18
CA VAL A 55 4.31 0.60 -8.31
C VAL A 55 4.94 1.66 -9.24
N PRO A 56 6.22 2.07 -9.07
CA PRO A 56 6.81 3.09 -9.96
C PRO A 56 6.87 2.66 -11.44
N GLN A 57 6.99 1.36 -11.71
CA GLN A 57 6.98 0.86 -13.08
C GLN A 57 5.56 0.88 -13.64
N ARG A 58 4.58 0.40 -12.87
CA ARG A 58 3.15 0.41 -13.25
C ARG A 58 2.65 1.82 -13.54
N GLY A 59 3.05 2.83 -12.75
CA GLY A 59 2.73 4.24 -13.04
C GLY A 59 3.27 4.76 -14.37
N ARG A 60 4.50 4.38 -14.73
CA ARG A 60 5.08 4.74 -16.04
C ARG A 60 4.41 4.01 -17.19
N GLU A 61 3.98 2.77 -16.99
CA GLU A 61 3.25 1.99 -17.98
C GLU A 61 1.86 2.57 -18.23
N LEU A 62 1.14 2.93 -17.16
CA LEU A 62 -0.14 3.62 -17.23
C LEU A 62 -0.04 4.94 -18.00
N ASP A 63 0.92 5.82 -17.66
CA ASP A 63 1.12 7.09 -18.37
C ASP A 63 1.34 6.90 -19.88
N ARG A 64 2.15 5.90 -20.25
CA ARG A 64 2.39 5.57 -21.67
C ARG A 64 1.14 5.03 -22.34
N GLU A 65 0.34 4.24 -21.63
CA GLU A 65 -0.92 3.73 -22.14
C GLU A 65 -1.92 4.84 -22.39
N VAL A 66 -2.16 5.69 -21.39
CA VAL A 66 -3.02 6.87 -21.53
C VAL A 66 -2.56 7.72 -22.73
N GLN A 67 -1.26 8.01 -22.86
CA GLN A 67 -0.75 8.75 -24.00
C GLN A 67 -1.03 8.06 -25.35
N ARG A 68 -0.86 6.74 -25.46
CA ARG A 68 -1.18 5.99 -26.69
C ARG A 68 -2.66 6.09 -27.07
N TYR A 69 -3.56 6.11 -26.08
CA TYR A 69 -5.00 6.25 -26.31
C TYR A 69 -5.36 7.69 -26.72
N ARG A 70 -4.73 8.70 -26.11
CA ARG A 70 -4.85 10.12 -26.50
C ARG A 70 -4.46 10.34 -27.95
N ASP A 71 -3.29 9.85 -28.36
CA ASP A 71 -2.77 10.00 -29.72
C ASP A 71 -3.69 9.37 -30.79
N ARG A 72 -4.49 8.38 -30.39
CA ARG A 72 -5.44 7.66 -31.26
C ARG A 72 -6.88 8.15 -31.13
N SER A 73 -7.14 9.12 -30.24
CA SER A 73 -8.49 9.56 -29.87
C SER A 73 -9.41 8.38 -29.51
N ARG A 74 -8.89 7.43 -28.73
CA ARG A 74 -9.62 6.26 -28.24
C ARG A 74 -9.66 6.28 -26.71
N LYS A 75 -10.48 5.41 -26.13
CA LYS A 75 -10.47 5.04 -24.71
C LYS A 75 -10.69 3.54 -24.55
N PRO A 76 -10.34 2.95 -23.38
CA PRO A 76 -10.81 1.61 -23.02
C PRO A 76 -12.33 1.53 -23.10
N GLU A 77 -12.87 0.37 -23.47
CA GLU A 77 -14.32 0.18 -23.62
C GLU A 77 -15.09 0.41 -22.31
N ALA A 78 -14.51 -0.03 -21.19
CA ALA A 78 -15.07 0.13 -19.85
C ALA A 78 -14.87 1.54 -19.26
N ALA A 79 -14.03 2.39 -19.85
CA ALA A 79 -13.75 3.73 -19.34
C ALA A 79 -14.92 4.67 -19.66
N ALA A 80 -15.35 5.47 -18.69
CA ALA A 80 -16.34 6.51 -18.90
C ALA A 80 -15.68 7.75 -19.54
N LEU A 81 -14.50 8.13 -19.06
CA LEU A 81 -13.77 9.28 -19.57
C LEU A 81 -13.00 8.98 -20.86
N ASP A 82 -12.82 9.99 -21.70
CA ASP A 82 -11.81 9.92 -22.76
C ASP A 82 -10.39 10.02 -22.18
N ALA A 83 -9.40 9.69 -23.01
CA ALA A 83 -8.01 9.61 -22.57
C ALA A 83 -7.43 10.98 -22.14
N ASP A 84 -7.89 12.09 -22.73
CA ASP A 84 -7.47 13.43 -22.34
C ASP A 84 -8.02 13.81 -20.97
N THR A 85 -9.31 13.53 -20.74
CA THR A 85 -9.99 13.82 -19.47
C THR A 85 -9.45 12.94 -18.36
N PHE A 86 -9.18 11.67 -18.62
CA PHE A 86 -8.54 10.78 -17.65
C PHE A 86 -7.10 11.23 -17.31
N HIS A 87 -6.33 11.68 -18.31
CA HIS A 87 -5.03 12.28 -18.07
C HIS A 87 -5.12 13.51 -17.15
N THR A 88 -6.10 14.40 -17.37
CA THR A 88 -6.35 15.55 -16.50
C THR A 88 -6.81 15.14 -15.10
N LEU A 89 -7.63 14.09 -14.98
CA LEU A 89 -8.02 13.54 -13.68
C LEU A 89 -6.78 13.13 -12.88
N LEU A 90 -5.84 12.39 -13.48
CA LEU A 90 -4.61 11.92 -12.82
C LEU A 90 -3.63 13.07 -12.49
N HIS A 91 -3.37 13.96 -13.45
CA HIS A 91 -2.29 14.95 -13.37
C HIS A 91 -2.77 16.36 -12.99
N SER A 92 -3.98 16.49 -12.44
CA SER A 92 -4.48 17.78 -11.96
C SER A 92 -5.46 17.63 -10.79
N VAL A 93 -6.45 16.75 -10.91
CA VAL A 93 -7.49 16.62 -9.88
C VAL A 93 -7.02 15.76 -8.71
N LEU A 94 -6.39 14.63 -9.01
CA LEU A 94 -5.95 13.66 -8.01
C LEU A 94 -4.48 13.80 -7.63
N GLU A 95 -3.71 14.66 -8.32
CA GLU A 95 -2.27 14.77 -8.11
C GLU A 95 -1.96 15.21 -6.67
N SER A 96 -1.18 14.40 -5.95
CA SER A 96 -0.75 14.71 -4.60
C SER A 96 0.21 15.91 -4.60
N PRO A 97 0.05 16.88 -3.69
CA PRO A 97 0.95 18.02 -3.60
C PRO A 97 2.36 17.56 -3.22
N LYS A 98 3.37 18.11 -3.90
CA LYS A 98 4.77 17.79 -3.63
C LYS A 98 5.22 18.33 -2.28
N LEU A 99 5.89 17.48 -1.49
CA LEU A 99 6.51 17.90 -0.24
C LEU A 99 7.87 18.58 -0.50
N PRO A 100 8.30 19.51 0.37
CA PRO A 100 9.66 20.05 0.33
C PRO A 100 10.68 18.89 0.39
N ASN A 101 11.61 18.82 -0.57
CA ASN A 101 12.62 17.76 -0.76
C ASN A 101 12.18 16.49 -1.51
N GLN A 102 10.95 16.44 -2.03
CA GLN A 102 10.52 15.35 -2.90
C GLN A 102 11.15 15.46 -4.30
N SER A 103 11.54 14.33 -4.87
CA SER A 103 12.17 14.29 -6.20
C SER A 103 11.24 14.88 -7.27
N SER A 104 11.82 15.65 -8.20
CA SER A 104 11.12 16.15 -9.39
C SER A 104 10.83 15.06 -10.43
N LYS A 105 11.29 13.81 -10.21
CA LYS A 105 11.04 12.69 -11.12
C LYS A 105 9.54 12.47 -11.28
N ARG A 106 9.10 12.55 -12.54
CA ARG A 106 7.72 12.39 -12.98
C ARG A 106 7.29 10.92 -12.86
N PHE A 107 6.70 10.56 -11.73
CA PHE A 107 5.88 9.36 -11.65
C PHE A 107 4.53 9.79 -11.12
N VAL A 108 3.47 9.12 -11.59
CA VAL A 108 2.11 9.39 -11.16
C VAL A 108 2.03 9.25 -9.65
N GLN A 109 1.72 10.36 -8.98
CA GLN A 109 1.44 10.40 -7.55
C GLN A 109 0.07 11.03 -7.37
N VAL A 110 -0.88 10.17 -7.12
CA VAL A 110 -2.27 10.53 -6.84
C VAL A 110 -2.64 10.18 -5.41
N THR A 111 -3.54 10.98 -4.83
CA THR A 111 -4.18 10.68 -3.56
C THR A 111 -4.95 9.36 -3.67
N PRO A 112 -4.69 8.38 -2.78
CA PRO A 112 -5.28 7.06 -2.87
C PRO A 112 -6.70 7.04 -2.28
N LEU A 113 -7.62 7.74 -2.94
CA LEU A 113 -9.03 7.83 -2.53
C LEU A 113 -9.75 6.48 -2.65
N VAL A 114 -9.29 5.62 -3.57
CA VAL A 114 -9.83 4.28 -3.82
C VAL A 114 -8.68 3.27 -3.90
N PRO A 115 -8.93 1.98 -3.60
CA PRO A 115 -7.88 0.96 -3.60
C PRO A 115 -7.06 0.88 -4.89
N GLN A 116 -7.72 0.93 -6.05
CA GLN A 116 -7.04 0.67 -7.33
C GLN A 116 -5.94 1.69 -7.66
N ALA A 117 -6.00 2.91 -7.11
CA ALA A 117 -4.95 3.90 -7.25
C ALA A 117 -3.59 3.40 -6.70
N ALA A 118 -3.60 2.53 -5.69
CA ALA A 118 -2.39 1.99 -5.07
C ALA A 118 -1.63 0.98 -5.95
N VAL A 119 -2.20 0.56 -7.09
CA VAL A 119 -1.52 -0.29 -8.08
C VAL A 119 -0.35 0.43 -8.75
N PHE A 120 -0.47 1.74 -8.96
CA PHE A 120 0.48 2.54 -9.74
C PHE A 120 0.96 3.82 -9.04
N SER A 121 0.40 4.16 -7.87
CA SER A 121 0.75 5.36 -7.10
C SER A 121 1.13 5.04 -5.64
N GLY A 122 1.70 6.05 -4.97
CA GLY A 122 1.83 6.09 -3.52
C GLY A 122 2.90 5.17 -2.95
N SER A 123 4.01 4.94 -3.68
CA SER A 123 5.17 4.24 -3.11
C SER A 123 6.09 5.21 -2.35
N ALA A 124 6.58 4.78 -1.19
CA ALA A 124 7.43 5.61 -0.32
C ALA A 124 8.75 6.03 -0.99
N ARG A 125 9.27 5.21 -1.91
CA ARG A 125 10.51 5.44 -2.65
C ARG A 125 10.36 5.02 -4.10
N LEU A 126 11.07 5.73 -4.97
CA LEU A 126 11.15 5.46 -6.41
C LEU A 126 12.14 4.34 -6.78
N SER A 127 13.08 4.05 -5.89
CA SER A 127 14.13 3.03 -6.08
C SER A 127 14.65 2.58 -4.72
N SER A 128 14.97 1.28 -4.63
CA SER A 128 15.64 0.57 -3.51
C SER A 128 15.05 0.75 -2.10
N ASN A 129 14.88 -0.38 -1.39
CA ASN A 129 14.42 -0.45 0.00
C ASN A 129 13.15 0.39 0.28
N SER A 130 12.12 0.20 -0.54
CA SER A 130 10.82 0.82 -0.29
C SER A 130 10.20 0.24 0.98
N TRP A 131 9.76 1.11 1.88
CA TRP A 131 9.18 0.73 3.17
C TRP A 131 7.73 0.22 3.00
N PRO A 132 7.43 -1.04 3.36
CA PRO A 132 6.08 -1.60 3.24
C PRO A 132 5.25 -1.28 4.48
N ALA A 133 4.76 -0.05 4.58
CA ALA A 133 3.98 0.40 5.75
C ALA A 133 2.73 -0.47 5.99
N GLY A 134 2.10 -1.02 4.95
CA GLY A 134 0.97 -1.95 5.08
C GLY A 134 1.33 -3.23 5.83
N ALA A 135 2.54 -3.75 5.67
CA ALA A 135 3.02 -4.91 6.43
C ALA A 135 3.14 -4.60 7.92
N LEU A 136 3.52 -3.37 8.28
CA LEU A 136 3.57 -2.94 9.68
C LEU A 136 2.16 -2.89 10.29
N VAL A 137 1.19 -2.30 9.58
CA VAL A 137 -0.22 -2.26 10.04
C VAL A 137 -0.75 -3.68 10.26
N ARG A 138 -0.54 -4.58 9.29
CA ARG A 138 -0.90 -6.00 9.45
C ARG A 138 -0.25 -6.61 10.69
N ARG A 139 1.04 -6.40 10.90
CA ARG A 139 1.74 -6.91 12.08
C ARG A 139 1.17 -6.35 13.39
N MET A 140 0.83 -5.05 13.43
CA MET A 140 0.20 -4.43 14.60
C MET A 140 -1.15 -5.09 14.92
N VAL A 141 -1.95 -5.43 13.92
CA VAL A 141 -3.21 -6.17 14.10
C VAL A 141 -2.95 -7.54 14.75
N TRP A 142 -1.98 -8.32 14.28
CA TRP A 142 -1.68 -9.65 14.84
C TRP A 142 -1.05 -9.59 16.23
N LEU A 143 -0.18 -8.60 16.48
CA LEU A 143 0.45 -8.43 17.78
C LEU A 143 -0.55 -7.93 18.83
N GLY A 144 -1.45 -7.02 18.46
CA GLY A 144 -2.47 -6.45 19.35
C GLY A 144 -3.67 -7.35 19.61
N SER A 145 -3.93 -8.31 18.74
CA SER A 145 -5.05 -9.25 18.89
C SER A 145 -4.75 -10.36 19.91
N PRO A 146 -5.77 -10.86 20.63
CA PRO A 146 -5.61 -11.93 21.61
C PRO A 146 -5.19 -13.25 20.95
N ASP A 147 -5.71 -13.53 19.76
CA ASP A 147 -5.44 -14.73 18.99
C ASP A 147 -5.50 -14.44 17.48
N THR A 148 -5.16 -15.45 16.67
CA THR A 148 -5.14 -15.37 15.21
C THR A 148 -6.53 -15.18 14.60
N VAL A 149 -7.58 -15.69 15.25
CA VAL A 149 -8.97 -15.59 14.76
C VAL A 149 -9.48 -14.15 14.91
N ALA A 150 -9.21 -13.51 16.05
CA ALA A 150 -9.52 -12.12 16.30
C ALA A 150 -8.71 -11.19 15.38
N ALA A 151 -7.44 -11.52 15.12
CA ALA A 151 -6.61 -10.80 14.17
C ALA A 151 -7.17 -10.88 12.74
N ALA A 152 -7.51 -12.08 12.28
CA ALA A 152 -8.10 -12.30 10.95
C ALA A 152 -9.42 -11.55 10.79
N ARG A 153 -10.28 -11.56 11.81
CA ARG A 153 -11.54 -10.80 11.80
C ARG A 153 -11.30 -9.29 11.71
N SER A 154 -10.34 -8.77 12.47
CA SER A 154 -10.00 -7.34 12.44
C SER A 154 -9.40 -6.94 11.08
N TRP A 155 -8.59 -7.81 10.49
CA TRP A 155 -8.01 -7.62 9.16
C TRP A 155 -9.09 -7.63 8.07
N GLN A 156 -10.04 -8.56 8.15
CA GLN A 156 -11.19 -8.60 7.23
C GLN A 156 -12.04 -7.34 7.37
N ALA A 157 -12.36 -6.93 8.59
CA ALA A 157 -13.13 -5.69 8.82
C ALA A 157 -12.40 -4.45 8.28
N LEU A 158 -11.07 -4.41 8.36
CA LEU A 158 -10.27 -3.36 7.76
C LEU A 158 -10.32 -3.40 6.23
N PHE A 159 -10.23 -4.59 5.62
CA PHE A 159 -10.40 -4.75 4.18
C PHE A 159 -11.80 -4.29 3.72
N ASP A 160 -12.85 -4.68 4.43
CA ASP A 160 -14.23 -4.28 4.11
C ASP A 160 -14.39 -2.76 4.20
N ALA A 161 -13.84 -2.13 5.25
CA ALA A 161 -13.88 -0.68 5.43
C ALA A 161 -13.05 0.12 4.40
N LEU A 162 -12.07 -0.53 3.77
CA LEU A 162 -11.25 0.04 2.71
C LEU A 162 -11.84 -0.20 1.31
N SER A 163 -12.82 -1.09 1.20
CA SER A 163 -13.45 -1.46 -0.07
C SER A 163 -14.42 -0.37 -0.51
N VAL A 164 -14.48 -0.14 -1.82
CA VAL A 164 -15.54 0.69 -2.42
C VAL A 164 -16.73 -0.22 -2.71
N THR A 165 -17.87 0.09 -2.12
CA THR A 165 -19.12 -0.66 -2.20
C THR A 165 -20.21 0.17 -2.87
N ASP A 166 -21.37 -0.44 -3.14
CA ASP A 166 -22.52 0.26 -3.74
C ASP A 166 -23.11 1.36 -2.84
N ASP A 167 -22.86 1.29 -1.53
CA ASP A 167 -23.32 2.26 -0.53
C ASP A 167 -22.38 3.47 -0.42
N ASP A 168 -21.21 3.42 -1.05
CA ASP A 168 -20.25 4.52 -1.03
C ASP A 168 -20.62 5.66 -1.98
N ASP A 169 -19.98 6.80 -1.73
CA ASP A 169 -20.15 8.01 -2.52
C ASP A 169 -19.96 7.73 -4.03
N ILE A 170 -20.80 8.39 -4.84
CA ILE A 170 -20.82 8.17 -6.30
C ILE A 170 -19.47 8.50 -6.94
N PHE A 171 -18.72 9.46 -6.40
CA PHE A 171 -17.39 9.79 -6.88
C PHE A 171 -16.40 8.67 -6.59
N ALA A 172 -16.45 8.03 -5.42
CA ALA A 172 -15.59 6.90 -5.10
C ALA A 172 -15.87 5.70 -6.03
N ARG A 173 -17.15 5.39 -6.26
CA ARG A 173 -17.56 4.31 -7.19
C ARG A 173 -17.15 4.59 -8.62
N PHE A 174 -17.39 5.82 -9.10
CA PHE A 174 -16.91 6.27 -10.41
C PHE A 174 -15.40 6.14 -10.52
N LEU A 175 -14.66 6.62 -9.50
CA LEU A 175 -13.22 6.65 -9.54
C LEU A 175 -12.60 5.25 -9.53
N GLN A 176 -13.16 4.33 -8.73
CA GLN A 176 -12.74 2.92 -8.73
C GLN A 176 -12.94 2.31 -10.12
N ALA A 177 -14.15 2.41 -10.69
CA ALA A 177 -14.47 1.84 -12.00
C ALA A 177 -13.63 2.47 -13.13
N GLU A 178 -13.44 3.79 -13.10
CA GLU A 178 -12.63 4.49 -14.09
C GLU A 178 -11.17 4.04 -14.00
N ILE A 179 -10.57 3.99 -12.80
CA ILE A 179 -9.19 3.54 -12.65
C ILE A 179 -9.03 2.06 -13.06
N GLU A 180 -9.98 1.17 -12.73
CA GLU A 180 -9.96 -0.24 -13.14
C GLU A 180 -10.02 -0.40 -14.66
N ALA A 181 -10.74 0.46 -15.38
CA ALA A 181 -10.79 0.43 -16.84
C ALA A 181 -9.41 0.70 -17.49
N TRP A 182 -8.54 1.47 -16.81
CA TRP A 182 -7.19 1.79 -17.27
C TRP A 182 -6.10 0.92 -16.65
N SER A 183 -6.33 0.39 -15.44
CA SER A 183 -5.38 -0.44 -14.68
C SER A 183 -6.13 -1.58 -13.99
N PRO A 184 -6.57 -2.61 -14.73
CA PRO A 184 -7.47 -3.65 -14.21
C PRO A 184 -6.79 -4.63 -13.25
N GLU A 185 -5.47 -4.76 -13.33
CA GLU A 185 -4.71 -5.77 -12.59
C GLU A 185 -3.70 -5.15 -11.62
N PRO A 186 -3.54 -5.70 -10.41
CA PRO A 186 -4.35 -6.77 -9.82
C PRO A 186 -5.77 -6.30 -9.46
N THR A 187 -6.72 -7.22 -9.43
CA THR A 187 -8.08 -6.96 -8.94
C THR A 187 -8.09 -6.80 -7.41
N TRP A 188 -8.94 -5.90 -6.90
CA TRP A 188 -9.19 -5.76 -5.47
C TRP A 188 -9.90 -6.98 -4.90
N ALA A 189 -9.20 -7.77 -4.09
CA ALA A 189 -9.74 -8.95 -3.41
C ALA A 189 -8.97 -9.22 -2.12
N ALA A 190 -9.65 -9.67 -1.06
CA ALA A 190 -9.03 -9.91 0.23
C ALA A 190 -7.80 -10.82 0.09
N VAL A 191 -6.64 -10.30 0.50
CA VAL A 191 -5.37 -11.04 0.45
C VAL A 191 -5.18 -11.76 1.77
N GLU A 192 -4.95 -13.07 1.70
CA GLU A 192 -4.60 -13.87 2.85
C GLU A 192 -3.30 -13.32 3.47
N PRO A 193 -3.31 -12.97 4.77
CA PRO A 193 -2.20 -12.29 5.44
C PRO A 193 -0.92 -13.14 5.46
N GLY A 194 -1.03 -14.46 5.29
CA GLY A 194 0.05 -15.44 5.43
C GLY A 194 0.43 -15.67 6.89
N GLU A 195 1.36 -16.59 7.15
CA GLU A 195 1.83 -16.86 8.51
C GLU A 195 2.48 -15.60 9.12
N GLN A 196 1.96 -15.15 10.27
CA GLN A 196 2.47 -13.99 10.98
C GLN A 196 3.19 -14.42 12.25
N ALA A 197 4.43 -13.96 12.43
CA ALA A 197 5.15 -14.11 13.68
C ALA A 197 4.40 -13.34 14.79
N THR A 198 3.92 -14.08 15.79
CA THR A 198 3.31 -13.53 17.01
C THR A 198 4.22 -13.78 18.20
N LEU A 199 4.00 -13.04 19.29
CA LEU A 199 4.68 -13.31 20.56
C LEU A 199 4.16 -14.62 21.15
N ASP A 200 5.02 -15.34 21.87
CA ASP A 200 4.60 -16.53 22.60
C ASP A 200 3.44 -16.17 23.55
N PRO A 201 2.38 -16.99 23.66
CA PRO A 201 1.29 -16.73 24.58
C PRO A 201 1.74 -16.48 26.03
N THR A 202 2.83 -17.11 26.46
CA THR A 202 3.42 -16.90 27.79
C THR A 202 4.08 -15.53 27.93
N ASP A 203 4.72 -15.02 26.86
CA ASP A 203 5.27 -13.67 26.82
C ASP A 203 4.17 -12.59 26.82
N ARG A 204 2.93 -12.98 26.49
CA ARG A 204 1.76 -12.09 26.50
C ARG A 204 1.05 -12.06 27.86
N ASP A 205 1.36 -12.98 28.76
CA ASP A 205 0.67 -13.11 30.04
C ASP A 205 0.98 -11.91 30.95
N GLY A 206 -0.05 -11.28 31.51
CA GLY A 206 0.07 -10.06 32.32
C GLY A 206 0.42 -8.76 31.56
N LEU A 207 0.61 -8.79 30.23
CA LEU A 207 0.81 -7.57 29.44
C LEU A 207 -0.54 -6.94 29.08
N ASP A 208 -0.87 -5.84 29.73
CA ASP A 208 -2.00 -4.97 29.36
C ASP A 208 -1.53 -4.00 28.26
N TYR A 209 -1.67 -4.41 27.01
CA TYR A 209 -1.29 -3.57 25.87
C TYR A 209 -2.19 -2.32 25.84
N PRO A 210 -1.62 -1.10 25.82
CA PRO A 210 -2.41 0.13 25.74
C PRO A 210 -3.38 0.15 24.54
N ALA A 211 -3.02 -0.57 23.47
CA ALA A 211 -3.84 -0.75 22.28
C ALA A 211 -5.17 -1.49 22.52
N ARG A 212 -5.35 -2.20 23.65
CA ARG A 212 -6.62 -2.85 24.02
C ARG A 212 -7.67 -1.88 24.60
N ARG A 213 -7.30 -0.61 24.81
CA ARG A 213 -8.17 0.40 25.46
C ARG A 213 -8.88 1.32 24.46
N PHE A 214 -8.76 1.05 23.16
CA PHE A 214 -9.40 1.81 22.08
C PHE A 214 -10.26 0.88 21.23
#